data_AF-A0A6N7XWD3-F1
#
_entry.id   AF-A0A6N7XWD3-F1
#
_cell.length_a   1.000
_cell.length_b   1.000
_cell.length_c   1.000
_cell.angle_alpha   90.00
_cell.angle_beta   90.00
_cell.angle_gamma   90.00
#
_symmetry.space_group_name_H-M   'P 1'
#
loop_
_entity.id
_entity.type
_entity.pdbx_description
1 polymer ?
#
loop_
_entity_poly.entity_id
_entity_poly.type
_entity_poly.pdbx_seq_one_letter_code
_entity_poly.pdbx_strand_id
1 'polypeptide(L)' 'MTDKKETLVKRYESTADHFERKGKREWAYAKNDMGDHHYGRAKEAFDRAKRNREKVEKLRNE' A
#
# COMPACT_ATOMS: atom_id res chain seq x y z
N MET A 1 -19.82 16.11 -8.65
CA MET A 1 -19.49 15.38 -7.40
C MET A 1 -18.64 14.14 -7.70
N THR A 2 -18.87 13.47 -8.82
CA THR A 2 -18.23 12.21 -9.25
C THR A 2 -16.71 12.34 -9.52
N ASP A 3 -16.25 13.44 -10.12
CA ASP A 3 -14.84 13.62 -10.52
C ASP A 3 -13.88 13.71 -9.32
N LYS A 4 -14.35 14.26 -8.19
CA LYS A 4 -13.57 14.35 -6.95
C LYS A 4 -13.38 12.98 -6.32
N LYS A 5 -14.44 12.14 -6.30
CA LYS A 5 -14.37 10.76 -5.79
C LYS A 5 -13.42 9.92 -6.65
N GLU A 6 -13.55 9.99 -7.97
CA GLU A 6 -12.69 9.22 -8.89
C GLU A 6 -11.21 9.62 -8.78
N THR A 7 -10.93 10.92 -8.64
CA THR A 7 -9.56 11.42 -8.40
C THR A 7 -8.96 10.89 -7.10
N LEU A 8 -9.77 10.86 -6.02
CA LEU A 8 -9.34 10.30 -4.73
C LEU A 8 -9.09 8.79 -4.81
N VAL A 9 -9.97 8.06 -5.49
CA VAL A 9 -9.81 6.61 -5.75
C VAL A 9 -8.48 6.36 -6.47
N LYS A 10 -8.22 7.01 -7.60
CA LYS A 10 -6.96 6.86 -8.36
C LYS A 10 -5.72 7.16 -7.51
N ARG A 11 -5.80 8.21 -6.68
CA ARG A 11 -4.68 8.59 -5.80
C ARG A 11 -4.42 7.51 -4.74
N TYR A 12 -5.45 6.99 -4.10
CA TYR A 12 -5.29 5.96 -3.08
C TYR A 12 -4.86 4.61 -3.68
N GLU A 13 -5.35 4.24 -4.86
CA GLU A 13 -4.89 3.06 -5.60
C GLU A 13 -3.40 3.16 -5.95
N SER A 14 -2.98 4.26 -6.56
CA SER A 14 -1.57 4.50 -6.89
C SER A 14 -0.67 4.46 -5.65
N THR A 15 -1.15 5.03 -4.53
CA THR A 15 -0.44 4.98 -3.25
C THR A 15 -0.36 3.55 -2.72
N ALA A 16 -1.44 2.77 -2.82
CA ALA A 16 -1.45 1.38 -2.38
C ALA A 16 -0.46 0.53 -3.17
N ASP A 17 -0.42 0.68 -4.49
CA ASP A 17 0.48 -0.06 -5.38
C ASP A 17 1.95 0.29 -5.12
N HIS A 18 2.25 1.56 -4.88
CA HIS A 18 3.59 1.99 -4.47
C HIS A 18 4.05 1.27 -3.20
N PHE A 19 3.20 1.26 -2.17
CA PHE A 19 3.53 0.60 -0.90
C PHE A 19 3.56 -0.92 -1.01
N GLU A 20 2.75 -1.55 -1.86
CA GLU A 20 2.84 -2.98 -2.10
C GLU A 20 4.16 -3.35 -2.78
N ARG A 21 4.58 -2.60 -3.80
CA ARG A 21 5.90 -2.80 -4.46
C ARG A 21 7.04 -2.61 -3.47
N LYS A 22 6.97 -1.57 -2.63
CA LYS A 22 7.93 -1.34 -1.56
C LYS A 22 7.97 -2.52 -0.58
N GLY A 23 6.80 -2.97 -0.10
CA GLY A 23 6.69 -4.11 0.82
C GLY A 23 7.30 -5.38 0.24
N LYS A 24 7.01 -5.70 -1.03
CA LYS A 24 7.61 -6.84 -1.74
C LYS A 24 9.13 -6.74 -1.84
N ARG A 25 9.66 -5.54 -2.12
CA ARG A 25 11.10 -5.30 -2.19
C ARG A 25 11.77 -5.48 -0.82
N GLU A 26 11.24 -4.85 0.23
CA GLU A 26 11.77 -5.01 1.59
C GLU A 26 11.65 -6.46 2.06
N TRP A 27 10.57 -7.16 1.71
CA TRP A 27 10.41 -8.58 2.01
C TRP A 27 11.45 -9.46 1.32
N ALA A 28 11.75 -9.17 0.05
CA ALA A 28 12.82 -9.85 -0.67
C ALA A 28 14.18 -9.61 0.01
N TYR A 29 14.43 -8.38 0.47
CA TYR A 29 15.65 -8.07 1.22
C TYR A 29 15.72 -8.81 2.55
N ALA A 30 14.62 -8.85 3.28
CA ALA A 30 14.49 -9.55 4.54
C ALA A 30 14.75 -11.07 4.38
N LYS A 31 14.30 -11.66 3.27
CA LYS A 31 14.53 -13.08 2.95
C LYS A 31 15.95 -13.40 2.50
N ASN A 32 16.69 -12.41 2.00
CA ASN A 32 18.09 -12.55 1.57
C ASN A 32 19.08 -12.19 2.69
N ASP A 33 18.70 -12.41 3.94
CA ASP A 33 19.55 -12.23 5.12
C ASP A 33 20.06 -10.80 5.38
N MET A 34 19.43 -9.78 4.77
CA MET A 34 19.76 -8.37 5.02
C MET A 34 19.17 -7.82 6.34
N GLY A 35 18.60 -8.69 7.17
CA GLY A 35 18.26 -8.43 8.58
C GLY A 35 16.80 -8.09 8.88
N ASP A 36 16.45 -8.23 10.16
CA ASP A 36 15.08 -8.09 10.71
C ASP A 36 14.44 -6.72 10.49
N HIS A 37 15.25 -5.68 10.29
CA HIS A 37 14.74 -4.33 10.00
C HIS A 37 13.93 -4.28 8.70
N HIS A 38 14.28 -5.11 7.72
CA HIS A 38 13.54 -5.20 6.46
C HIS A 38 12.20 -5.92 6.63
N TYR A 39 12.08 -6.88 7.56
CA TYR A 39 10.79 -7.48 7.93
C TYR A 39 9.82 -6.43 8.48
N GLY A 40 10.28 -5.59 9.40
CA GLY A 40 9.48 -4.50 9.96
C GLY A 40 9.02 -3.50 8.91
N ARG A 41 9.94 -3.08 8.02
CA ARG A 41 9.63 -2.17 6.90
C ARG A 41 8.67 -2.78 5.88
N ALA A 42 8.81 -4.07 5.59
CA ALA A 42 7.90 -4.78 4.69
C ALA A 42 6.48 -4.81 5.26
N LYS A 43 6.34 -5.18 6.54
CA LYS A 43 5.06 -5.20 7.24
C LYS A 43 4.39 -3.82 7.22
N GLU A 44 5.13 -2.77 7.59
CA GLU A 44 4.59 -1.41 7.60
C GLU A 44 4.13 -0.96 6.20
N ALA A 45 4.89 -1.31 5.16
CA ALA A 45 4.52 -1.01 3.79
C ALA A 45 3.24 -1.75 3.38
N PHE A 46 3.11 -3.04 3.68
CA PHE A 46 1.87 -3.78 3.40
C PHE A 46 0.67 -3.24 4.18
N ASP A 47 0.84 -2.86 5.45
CA ASP A 47 -0.23 -2.26 6.25
C ASP A 47 -0.68 -0.89 5.68
N ARG A 48 0.25 -0.10 5.14
CA ARG A 48 -0.08 1.14 4.42
C ARG A 48 -0.82 0.86 3.12
N ALA A 49 -0.41 -0.16 2.35
CA ALA A 49 -1.11 -0.54 1.13
C ALA A 49 -2.55 -0.98 1.43
N LYS A 50 -2.74 -1.83 2.45
CA LYS A 50 -4.06 -2.29 2.91
C LYS A 50 -4.98 -1.14 3.30
N ARG A 51 -4.50 -0.21 4.13
CA ARG A 51 -5.29 0.98 4.55
C ARG A 51 -5.73 1.86 3.38
N ASN A 52 -4.93 1.97 2.33
CA ASN A 52 -5.33 2.74 1.14
C ASN A 52 -6.38 1.98 0.31
N ARG A 53 -6.29 0.66 0.21
CA ARG A 53 -7.33 -0.17 -0.43
C ARG A 53 -8.66 -0.09 0.32
N GLU A 54 -8.64 -0.17 1.63
CA GLU A 54 -9.86 0.00 2.46
C GLU A 54 -10.51 1.38 2.24
N LYS A 55 -9.72 2.45 2.04
CA LYS A 55 -10.26 3.77 1.69
C LYS A 55 -10.92 3.77 0.31
N VAL A 56 -10.32 3.10 -0.67
CA VAL A 56 -10.88 2.97 -2.02
C VAL A 56 -12.21 2.21 -1.97
N GLU A 57 -12.26 1.09 -1.25
CA GLU A 57 -13.50 0.31 -1.07
C GLU A 57 -14.61 1.14 -0.43
N LYS A 58 -14.30 1.89 0.63
CA LYS A 58 -15.25 2.82 1.26
C LYS A 58 -15.76 3.88 0.28
N LEU A 59 -14.86 4.51 -0.48
CA LEU A 59 -15.22 5.54 -1.46
C LEU A 59 -16.05 5.01 -2.64
N ARG A 60 -15.91 3.73 -2.99
CA ARG A 60 -16.68 3.07 -4.04
C ARG A 60 -18.05 2.60 -3.57
N ASN A 61 -18.19 2.29 -2.28
CA ASN A 61 -19.43 1.81 -1.65
C ASN A 61 -20.29 2.95 -1.08
N GLU A 62 -19.78 4.19 -1.05
CA GLU A 62 -20.52 5.45 -0.75
C GLU A 62 -21.14 6.08 -2.00
#